data_AF-A0A925G583-F1
#
_entry.id   AF-A0A925G583-F1
#
_cell.length_a   1.000
_cell.length_b   1.000
_cell.length_c   1.000
_cell.angle_alpha   90.00
_cell.angle_beta   90.00
_cell.angle_gamma   90.00
#
_symmetry.space_group_name_H-M   'P 1'
#
loop_
_entity.id
_entity.type
_entity.pdbx_description
1 polymer ?
#
loop_
_entity_poly.entity_id
_entity_poly.type
_entity_poly.pdbx_seq_one_letter_code
_entity_poly.pdbx_strand_id
1 'polypeptide(L)'
;MGLKADLSKPFAAFVVWQTSKWKKDAVSAQNKVFQNLISNAASTSFGSDHNFSAIKSYEDFKRNVPVRDYEDLKPYIERVVEGEPNVLWPGKPAYFAKTSGTTSGVKFIPISKESMPEHIKAARNALLTYIHETGNTD
;
A
#
# COMPACT_ATOMS: atom_id res chain seq x y z
N MET A 1 -3.06 -4.75 -37.11
CA MET A 1 -2.93 -5.08 -35.68
C MET A 1 -1.57 -5.69 -35.48
N GLY A 2 -0.71 -5.07 -34.67
CA GLY A 2 0.64 -5.58 -34.45
C GLY A 2 0.64 -6.72 -33.43
N LEU A 3 1.63 -7.60 -33.48
CA LEU A 3 1.82 -8.72 -32.54
C LEU A 3 1.61 -8.33 -31.06
N LYS A 4 1.94 -7.09 -30.69
CA LYS A 4 1.78 -6.54 -29.33
C LYS A 4 0.31 -6.37 -28.93
N ALA A 5 -0.57 -5.97 -29.85
CA ALA A 5 -2.00 -5.82 -29.60
C ALA A 5 -2.70 -7.19 -29.46
N ASP A 6 -2.24 -8.19 -30.20
CA ASP A 6 -2.81 -9.54 -30.12
C ASP A 6 -2.39 -10.27 -28.84
N LEU A 7 -1.21 -9.95 -28.29
CA LEU A 7 -0.71 -10.49 -27.02
C LEU A 7 -1.25 -9.74 -25.79
N SER A 8 -1.72 -8.49 -25.93
CA SER A 8 -2.20 -7.71 -24.79
C SER A 8 -3.57 -8.18 -24.29
N LYS A 9 -4.47 -8.61 -25.19
CA LYS A 9 -5.80 -9.13 -24.85
C LYS A 9 -5.80 -10.39 -23.97
N PRO A 10 -5.06 -11.47 -24.29
CA PRO A 10 -5.00 -12.64 -23.41
C PRO A 10 -4.32 -12.32 -22.07
N PHE A 11 -3.30 -11.45 -22.06
CA PHE A 11 -2.68 -11.02 -20.82
C PHE A 11 -3.63 -10.17 -19.96
N ALA A 12 -4.42 -9.30 -20.59
CA ALA A 12 -5.47 -8.53 -19.93
C ALA A 12 -6.52 -9.43 -19.28
N ALA A 13 -7.03 -10.43 -20.02
CA ALA A 13 -7.96 -11.41 -19.48
C ALA A 13 -7.38 -12.19 -18.28
N PHE A 14 -6.10 -12.58 -18.35
CA PHE A 14 -5.42 -13.24 -17.23
C PHE A 14 -5.33 -12.33 -16.00
N VAL A 15 -4.96 -11.06 -16.15
CA VAL A 15 -4.88 -10.09 -15.04
C VAL A 15 -6.25 -9.82 -14.42
N VAL A 16 -7.30 -9.70 -15.24
CA VAL A 16 -8.68 -9.55 -14.73
C VAL A 16 -9.14 -10.82 -14.01
N TRP A 17 -8.80 -12.01 -14.50
CA TRP A 17 -9.09 -13.26 -13.81
C TRP A 17 -8.39 -13.33 -12.45
N GLN A 18 -7.10 -13.02 -12.38
CA GLN A 18 -6.36 -12.95 -11.12
C GLN A 18 -7.00 -11.96 -10.15
N THR A 19 -7.42 -10.81 -10.67
CA THR A 19 -8.06 -9.74 -9.89
C THR A 19 -9.41 -10.20 -9.34
N SER A 20 -10.22 -10.83 -10.19
CA SER A 20 -11.52 -11.37 -9.82
C SER A 20 -11.41 -12.49 -8.78
N LYS A 21 -10.33 -13.28 -8.83
CA LYS A 21 -10.09 -14.35 -7.84
C LYS A 21 -9.94 -13.80 -6.43
N TRP A 22 -9.09 -12.80 -6.21
CA TRP A 22 -8.93 -12.23 -4.85
C TRP A 22 -10.10 -11.33 -4.46
N LYS A 23 -10.79 -10.67 -5.41
CA LYS A 23 -12.02 -9.91 -5.13
C LYS A 23 -13.13 -10.80 -4.56
N LYS A 24 -13.28 -12.03 -5.06
CA LYS A 24 -14.25 -13.01 -4.56
C LYS A 24 -13.96 -13.49 -3.13
N ASP A 25 -12.71 -13.37 -2.68
CA ASP A 25 -12.26 -13.76 -1.33
C ASP A 25 -11.63 -12.54 -0.60
N ALA A 26 -12.28 -11.38 -0.70
CA ALA A 26 -11.73 -10.10 -0.27
C ALA A 26 -11.41 -10.06 1.25
N VAL A 27 -12.21 -10.72 2.08
CA VAL A 27 -12.01 -10.76 3.54
C VAL A 27 -10.71 -11.49 3.89
N SER A 28 -10.48 -12.67 3.28
CA SER A 28 -9.25 -13.44 3.44
C SER A 28 -8.04 -12.67 2.89
N ALA A 29 -8.19 -12.00 1.74
CA ALA A 29 -7.14 -11.17 1.17
C ALA A 29 -6.75 -10.00 2.10
N GLN A 30 -7.73 -9.28 2.65
CA GLN A 30 -7.54 -8.22 3.64
C GLN A 30 -6.84 -8.75 4.89
N ASN A 31 -7.29 -9.89 5.44
CA ASN A 31 -6.67 -10.48 6.62
C ASN A 31 -5.21 -10.87 6.38
N LYS A 32 -4.87 -11.42 5.20
CA LYS A 32 -3.47 -11.73 4.84
C LYS A 32 -2.59 -10.47 4.79
N VAL A 33 -3.10 -9.39 4.18
CA VAL A 33 -2.40 -8.11 4.14
C VAL A 33 -2.22 -7.56 5.55
N PHE A 34 -3.28 -7.55 6.36
CA PHE A 34 -3.25 -7.10 7.75
C PHE A 34 -2.18 -7.85 8.57
N GLN A 35 -2.21 -9.17 8.58
CA GLN A 35 -1.25 -9.99 9.34
C GLN A 35 0.20 -9.72 8.89
N ASN A 36 0.43 -9.58 7.58
CA ASN A 36 1.73 -9.23 7.04
C ASN A 36 2.20 -7.83 7.49
N LEU A 37 1.33 -6.82 7.46
CA LEU A 37 1.67 -5.46 7.87
C LEU A 37 2.00 -5.39 9.37
N ILE A 38 1.18 -6.00 10.22
CA ILE A 38 1.39 -6.01 11.67
C ILE A 38 2.68 -6.74 12.03
N SER A 39 2.92 -7.92 11.45
CA SER A 39 4.12 -8.70 11.74
C SER A 39 5.41 -7.97 11.33
N ASN A 40 5.45 -7.37 10.14
CA ASN A 40 6.65 -6.67 9.67
C ASN A 40 6.91 -5.37 10.45
N ALA A 41 5.86 -4.63 10.81
CA ALA A 41 6.00 -3.37 11.54
C ALA A 41 6.21 -3.55 13.05
N ALA A 42 6.14 -4.76 13.59
CA ALA A 42 6.15 -5.00 15.04
C ALA A 42 7.38 -4.44 15.78
N SER A 43 8.54 -4.39 15.11
CA SER A 43 9.79 -3.87 15.69
C SER A 43 10.06 -2.39 15.39
N THR A 44 9.10 -1.69 14.77
CA THR A 44 9.21 -0.25 14.53
C THR A 44 8.84 0.54 15.78
N SER A 45 9.22 1.83 15.87
CA SER A 45 8.77 2.69 16.96
C SER A 45 7.24 2.73 17.04
N PHE A 46 6.56 2.93 15.91
CA PHE A 46 5.10 2.91 15.86
C PHE A 46 4.54 1.55 16.30
N GLY A 47 5.13 0.44 15.84
CA GLY A 47 4.72 -0.91 16.25
C GLY A 47 4.89 -1.15 17.75
N SER A 48 5.99 -0.68 18.33
CA SER A 48 6.26 -0.77 19.77
C SER A 48 5.26 0.07 20.58
N ASP A 49 5.05 1.32 20.19
CA ASP A 49 4.15 2.26 20.88
C ASP A 49 2.69 1.78 20.89
N HIS A 50 2.31 0.95 19.91
CA HIS A 50 0.97 0.38 19.78
C HIS A 50 0.94 -1.14 20.02
N ASN A 51 1.99 -1.70 20.63
CA ASN A 51 2.06 -3.09 21.05
C ASN A 51 1.68 -4.11 19.95
N PHE A 52 2.24 -3.95 18.75
CA PHE A 52 1.95 -4.79 17.58
C PHE A 52 2.26 -6.28 17.83
N SER A 53 3.23 -6.59 18.68
CA SER A 53 3.57 -7.96 19.05
C SER A 53 2.45 -8.71 19.79
N ALA A 54 1.51 -7.99 20.41
CA ALA A 54 0.35 -8.56 21.09
C ALA A 54 -0.91 -8.63 20.20
N ILE A 55 -0.89 -8.03 19.00
CA ILE A 55 -2.05 -7.99 18.11
C ILE A 55 -2.19 -9.35 17.40
N LYS A 56 -3.26 -10.10 17.73
CA LYS A 56 -3.59 -11.39 17.11
C LYS A 56 -4.87 -11.34 16.28
N SER A 57 -5.67 -10.32 16.49
CA SER A 57 -6.96 -10.11 15.84
C SER A 57 -7.17 -8.65 15.44
N TYR A 58 -8.15 -8.42 14.58
CA TYR A 58 -8.57 -7.06 14.21
C TYR A 58 -9.08 -6.26 15.43
N GLU A 59 -9.73 -6.92 16.40
CA GLU A 59 -10.19 -6.27 17.62
C GLU A 59 -9.03 -5.85 18.53
N ASP A 60 -7.94 -6.63 18.58
CA ASP A 60 -6.71 -6.19 19.26
C ASP A 60 -6.14 -4.93 18.60
N PHE A 61 -6.09 -4.92 17.27
CA PHE A 61 -5.59 -3.78 16.52
C PHE A 61 -6.42 -2.52 16.76
N LYS A 62 -7.75 -2.61 16.70
CA LYS A 62 -8.63 -1.46 16.95
C LYS A 62 -8.48 -0.89 18.35
N ARG A 63 -8.22 -1.73 19.35
CA ARG A 63 -7.98 -1.27 20.74
C ARG A 63 -6.64 -0.56 20.88
N ASN A 64 -5.63 -1.04 20.18
CA ASN A 64 -4.27 -0.53 20.32
C ASN A 64 -3.97 0.64 19.39
N VAL A 65 -4.59 0.74 18.23
CA VAL A 65 -4.27 1.71 17.17
C VAL A 65 -5.46 2.64 16.92
N PRO A 66 -5.45 3.86 17.49
CA PRO A 66 -6.52 4.82 17.25
C PRO A 66 -6.47 5.34 15.81
N VAL A 67 -7.64 5.70 15.29
CA VAL A 67 -7.75 6.45 14.03
C VAL A 67 -7.15 7.84 14.24
N ARG A 68 -6.30 8.27 13.32
CA ARG A 68 -5.52 9.51 13.40
C ARG A 68 -5.59 10.27 12.10
N ASP A 69 -5.46 11.58 12.20
CA ASP A 69 -5.17 12.41 11.04
C ASP A 69 -3.64 12.53 10.80
N TYR A 70 -3.26 13.43 9.88
CA TYR A 70 -1.85 13.64 9.57
C TYR A 70 -1.10 14.36 10.71
N GLU A 71 -1.75 15.29 11.39
CA GLU A 71 -1.11 16.08 12.45
C GLU A 71 -0.82 15.20 13.67
N ASP A 72 -1.71 14.26 13.98
CA ASP A 72 -1.49 13.25 15.02
C ASP A 72 -0.33 12.29 14.68
N LEU A 73 -0.09 12.02 13.39
CA LEU A 73 1.02 11.19 12.92
C LEU A 73 2.32 11.98 12.67
N LYS A 74 2.24 13.31 12.63
CA LYS A 74 3.34 14.20 12.27
C LYS A 74 4.61 13.97 13.10
N PRO A 75 4.58 13.71 14.42
CA PRO A 75 5.80 13.44 15.18
C PRO A 75 6.59 12.23 14.67
N TYR A 76 5.90 11.19 14.19
CA TYR A 76 6.57 10.04 13.55
C TYR A 76 7.08 10.40 12.16
N ILE A 77 6.31 11.18 11.40
CA ILE A 77 6.68 11.56 10.03
C ILE A 77 7.91 12.47 10.04
N GLU A 78 8.01 13.41 10.98
CA GLU A 78 9.17 14.30 11.14
C GLU A 78 10.45 13.49 11.40
N ARG A 79 10.39 12.52 12.33
CA ARG A 79 11.50 11.57 12.57
C ARG A 79 11.91 10.81 11.30
N VAL A 80 10.92 10.35 10.51
CA VAL A 80 11.19 9.68 9.23
C VAL A 80 11.84 10.64 8.22
N VAL A 81 11.39 11.89 8.14
CA VAL A 81 11.94 12.94 7.26
C VAL A 81 13.37 13.31 7.67
N GLU A 82 13.67 13.35 8.96
CA GLU A 82 15.02 13.52 9.51
C GLU A 82 15.93 12.31 9.26
N GLY A 83 15.37 11.22 8.73
CA GLY A 83 16.11 10.04 8.31
C GLY A 83 16.28 8.99 9.40
N GLU A 84 15.50 9.04 10.48
CA GLU A 84 15.46 7.98 11.48
C GLU A 84 14.85 6.70 10.87
N PRO A 85 15.56 5.55 10.93
CA PRO A 85 15.04 4.28 10.42
C PRO A 85 14.07 3.62 11.40
N ASN A 86 13.22 2.71 10.90
CA ASN A 86 12.33 1.86 11.70
C ASN A 86 11.29 2.63 12.52
N VAL A 87 10.83 3.79 12.07
CA VAL A 87 9.83 4.58 12.80
C VAL A 87 8.41 4.12 12.49
N LEU A 88 7.94 4.27 11.24
CA LEU A 88 6.60 3.86 10.79
C LEU A 88 6.60 2.51 10.04
N TRP A 89 7.74 2.16 9.44
CA TRP A 89 7.95 0.94 8.67
C TRP A 89 9.43 0.52 8.80
N PRO A 90 9.77 -0.77 8.67
CA PRO A 90 11.16 -1.20 8.72
C PRO A 90 12.05 -0.48 7.70
N GLY A 91 13.26 -0.10 8.14
CA GLY A 91 14.22 0.64 7.36
C GLY A 91 13.85 2.12 7.17
N LYS A 92 14.31 2.70 6.05
CA LYS A 92 14.00 4.08 5.64
C LYS A 92 13.15 4.05 4.37
N PRO A 93 12.25 5.03 4.16
CA PRO A 93 11.50 5.14 2.92
C PRO A 93 12.44 5.31 1.72
N ALA A 94 12.01 4.85 0.55
CA ALA A 94 12.71 5.04 -0.71
C ALA A 94 12.54 6.47 -1.23
N TYR A 95 11.33 7.01 -1.09
CA TYR A 95 10.96 8.35 -1.53
C TYR A 95 9.92 8.95 -0.59
N PHE A 96 9.68 10.26 -0.73
CA PHE A 96 8.52 10.91 -0.15
C PHE A 96 7.61 11.42 -1.26
N ALA A 97 6.33 11.06 -1.20
CA ALA A 97 5.32 11.75 -1.97
C ALA A 97 4.95 13.05 -1.25
N LYS A 98 5.04 14.16 -1.96
CA LYS A 98 4.69 15.49 -1.47
C LYS A 98 3.26 15.80 -1.89
N THR A 99 2.37 16.10 -0.95
CA THR A 99 1.04 16.59 -1.31
C THR A 99 1.13 18.01 -1.85
N SER A 100 0.12 18.44 -2.62
CA SER A 100 0.06 19.79 -3.24
C SER A 100 0.08 20.96 -2.24
N GLY A 101 0.06 20.67 -0.93
CA GLY A 101 0.06 21.67 0.13
C GLY A 101 -1.32 22.29 0.29
N THR A 102 -1.85 22.28 1.50
CA THR A 102 -3.02 23.07 1.89
C THR A 102 -2.60 24.05 2.98
N THR A 103 -3.56 24.68 3.64
CA THR A 103 -3.36 25.68 4.72
C THR A 103 -2.41 25.22 5.84
N SER A 104 -2.26 23.90 6.07
CA SER A 104 -1.40 23.31 7.10
C SER A 104 0.03 23.02 6.64
N GLY A 105 0.41 23.44 5.44
CA GLY A 105 1.72 23.19 4.85
C GLY A 105 1.80 21.87 4.07
N VAL A 106 3.03 21.53 3.71
CA VAL A 106 3.34 20.35 2.91
C VAL A 106 3.22 19.08 3.76
N LYS A 107 2.49 18.08 3.27
CA LYS A 107 2.48 16.74 3.87
C LYS A 107 3.46 15.83 3.13
N PHE A 108 4.26 15.11 3.89
CA PHE A 108 5.20 14.12 3.38
C PHE A 108 4.64 12.73 3.66
N ILE A 109 4.41 11.96 2.60
CA ILE A 109 3.93 10.59 2.70
C ILE A 109 5.11 9.66 2.36
N PRO A 110 5.65 8.90 3.32
CA PRO A 110 6.78 8.01 3.08
C PRO A 110 6.37 6.86 2.15
N ILE A 111 7.17 6.60 1.12
CA ILE A 111 6.97 5.52 0.15
C ILE A 111 8.04 4.45 0.40
N SER A 112 7.61 3.25 0.79
CA SER A 112 8.52 2.14 1.08
C SER A 112 9.05 1.49 -0.20
N LYS A 113 10.19 0.78 -0.10
CA LYS A 113 10.75 0.03 -1.23
C LYS A 113 9.79 -1.06 -1.72
N GLU A 114 9.04 -1.67 -0.81
CA GLU A 114 8.08 -2.74 -1.09
C GLU A 114 6.83 -2.22 -1.80
N SER A 115 6.43 -0.96 -1.55
CA SER A 115 5.26 -0.35 -2.17
C SER A 115 5.49 0.05 -3.64
N MET A 116 6.74 0.37 -4.01
CA MET A 116 7.09 0.87 -5.35
C MET A 116 6.67 -0.08 -6.50
N PRO A 117 6.97 -1.39 -6.47
CA PRO A 117 6.50 -2.32 -7.49
C PRO A 117 4.98 -2.40 -7.59
N GLU A 118 4.26 -2.25 -6.47
CA GLU A 118 2.80 -2.32 -6.46
C GLU A 118 2.16 -1.10 -7.14
N HIS A 119 2.77 0.09 -7.10
CA HIS A 119 2.31 1.24 -7.88
C HIS A 119 2.36 0.98 -9.40
N ILE A 120 3.47 0.41 -9.89
CA ILE A 120 3.63 0.07 -11.31
C ILE A 120 2.64 -1.02 -11.72
N LYS A 121 2.49 -2.04 -10.88
CA LYS A 121 1.54 -3.13 -11.09
C LYS A 121 0.10 -2.63 -11.09
N ALA A 122 -0.26 -1.70 -10.21
CA ALA A 122 -1.59 -1.10 -10.18
C ALA A 122 -1.87 -0.30 -11.47
N ALA A 123 -0.95 0.55 -11.91
CA ALA A 123 -1.08 1.30 -13.16
C ALA A 123 -1.21 0.38 -14.37
N ARG A 124 -0.35 -0.65 -14.47
CA ARG A 124 -0.43 -1.67 -15.52
C ARG A 124 -1.77 -2.39 -15.50
N ASN A 125 -2.21 -2.84 -14.32
CA ASN A 125 -3.45 -3.59 -14.19
C ASN A 125 -4.69 -2.73 -14.50
N ALA A 126 -4.66 -1.42 -14.22
CA ALA A 126 -5.71 -0.50 -14.62
C ALA A 126 -5.84 -0.44 -16.15
N LEU A 127 -4.72 -0.26 -16.87
CA LEU A 127 -4.71 -0.27 -18.34
C LEU A 127 -5.19 -1.62 -18.90
N LEU A 128 -4.73 -2.73 -18.34
CA LEU A 128 -5.15 -4.07 -18.76
C LEU A 128 -6.64 -4.34 -18.47
N THR A 129 -7.18 -3.78 -17.40
CA THR A 129 -8.62 -3.86 -17.11
C THR A 129 -9.42 -3.10 -18.18
N TYR A 130 -8.98 -1.89 -18.54
CA TYR A 130 -9.57 -1.12 -19.65
C TYR A 130 -9.51 -1.88 -20.98
N ILE A 131 -8.36 -2.47 -21.33
CA ILE A 131 -8.21 -3.29 -22.55
C ILE A 131 -9.17 -4.49 -22.52
N HIS A 132 -9.34 -5.14 -21.36
CA HIS A 132 -10.23 -6.28 -21.23
C HIS A 132 -11.71 -5.88 -21.38
N GLU A 133 -12.10 -4.75 -20.79
CA GLU A 133 -13.48 -4.26 -20.81
C GLU A 133 -13.88 -3.72 -22.19
N THR A 134 -12.98 -3.01 -22.87
CA THR A 134 -13.30 -2.30 -24.12
C THR A 134 -12.81 -3.01 -25.39
N GLY A 135 -11.85 -3.92 -25.26
CA GLY A 135 -11.13 -4.50 -26.39
C GLY A 135 -10.18 -3.53 -27.10
N ASN A 136 -10.10 -2.27 -26.67
CA ASN A 136 -9.23 -1.25 -27.24
C ASN A 136 -7.80 -1.45 -26.75
N THR A 137 -6.86 -1.55 -27.69
CA THR A 137 -5.43 -1.79 -27.44
C THR A 137 -4.53 -0.66 -27.92
N ASP A 138 -5.12 0.41 -28.46
CA ASP A 138 -4.43 1.57 -29.02
C ASP A 138 -4.14 2.63 -27.94
#